data_AF-A0A222AJH0-F1
#
_entry.id   AF-A0A222AJH0-F1
#
_cell.length_a   1.000
_cell.length_b   1.000
_cell.length_c   1.000
_cell.angle_alpha   90.00
_cell.angle_beta   90.00
_cell.angle_gamma   90.00
#
_symmetry.space_group_name_H-M   'P 1'
#
loop_
_entity.id
_entity.type
_entity.pdbx_description
1 polymer ?
#
loop_
_entity_poly.entity_id
_entity_poly.type
_entity_poly.pdbx_seq_one_letter_code
_entity_poly.pdbx_strand_id
1 'polypeptide(L)'
;MSVSEKVSLSDALSNVDVLDELTLPDEQPCIEAAPCSILYQANFDTNFEDRNGFVTGIAKYIEEATVHANLNELLEEGNDHAVMLYTWRCCSRAIPQPRSNEQPDRVHIYERTVQVLAPEVDKLLQFMYFQRKAIERFCGE
;
A
#
# COMPACT_ATOMS: atom_id res chain seq x y z
N MET A 1 -24.42 32.76 43.51
CA MET A 1 -23.08 32.83 44.13
C MET A 1 -22.08 32.53 43.02
N SER A 2 -21.51 33.55 42.38
CA SER A 2 -20.50 33.36 41.33
C SER A 2 -19.15 33.12 42.01
N VAL A 3 -18.59 31.93 41.81
CA VAL A 3 -17.23 31.60 42.24
C VAL A 3 -16.30 32.50 41.44
N SER A 4 -15.63 33.43 42.12
CA SER A 4 -14.53 34.18 41.52
C SER A 4 -13.37 33.20 41.35
N GLU A 5 -13.22 32.63 40.16
CA GLU A 5 -12.03 31.86 39.81
C GLU A 5 -10.81 32.77 40.01
N LYS A 6 -9.87 32.31 40.84
CA LYS A 6 -8.63 33.03 41.11
C LYS A 6 -7.73 32.86 39.89
N VAL A 7 -7.69 33.89 39.03
CA VAL A 7 -6.76 33.95 37.90
C VAL A 7 -5.34 33.85 38.43
N SER A 8 -4.58 32.89 37.92
CA SER A 8 -3.19 32.68 38.32
C SER A 8 -2.26 33.69 37.62
N LEU A 9 -1.07 33.91 38.17
CA LEU A 9 -0.07 34.77 37.55
C LEU A 9 0.34 34.26 36.15
N SER A 10 0.39 32.94 35.97
CA SER A 10 0.68 32.31 34.68
C SER A 10 -0.42 32.59 33.65
N ASP A 11 -1.69 32.57 34.06
CA ASP A 11 -2.80 32.88 33.15
C ASP A 11 -2.77 34.34 32.72
N ALA A 12 -2.42 35.23 33.65
CA ALA A 12 -2.27 36.65 33.37
C ALA A 12 -1.11 36.94 32.40
N LEU A 13 0.02 36.23 32.55
CA LEU A 13 1.16 36.35 31.64
C LEU A 13 0.86 35.76 30.26
N SER A 14 0.23 34.59 30.20
CA SER A 14 -0.19 33.97 28.94
C SER A 14 -1.15 34.87 28.15
N ASN A 15 -2.05 35.59 28.82
CA ASN A 15 -2.92 36.56 28.15
C ASN A 15 -2.15 37.74 27.55
N VAL A 16 -1.01 38.13 28.13
CA VAL A 16 -0.14 39.18 27.59
C VAL A 16 0.68 38.66 26.41
N ASP A 17 1.20 37.43 26.50
CA ASP A 17 1.95 36.79 25.41
C ASP A 17 1.09 36.66 24.14
N VAL A 18 -0.21 36.39 24.28
CA VAL A 18 -1.17 36.33 23.16
C VAL A 18 -1.31 37.68 22.44
N LEU A 19 -1.08 38.81 23.13
CA LEU A 19 -1.16 40.13 22.50
C LEU A 19 0.06 40.44 21.64
N ASP A 20 1.23 39.84 21.93
CA ASP A 20 2.43 39.97 21.09
C ASP A 20 2.28 39.22 19.75
N GLU A 21 1.44 38.18 19.71
CA GLU A 21 1.11 37.43 18.48
C GLU A 21 -0.04 38.06 17.68
N LEU A 22 -0.67 39.12 18.20
CA LEU A 22 -1.81 39.74 17.54
C LEU A 22 -1.35 40.51 16.28
N THR A 23 -1.65 39.95 15.11
CA THR A 23 -1.43 40.64 13.84
C THR A 23 -2.34 41.85 13.75
N LEU A 24 -1.76 43.05 13.84
CA LEU A 24 -2.47 44.29 13.60
C LEU A 24 -2.81 44.40 12.10
N PRO A 25 -4.04 44.79 11.73
CA PRO A 25 -4.38 45.02 10.34
C PRO A 25 -3.54 46.20 9.83
N ASP A 26 -2.66 45.94 8.87
CA ASP A 26 -2.03 47.00 8.07
C ASP A 26 -3.10 47.55 7.13
N GLU A 27 -3.31 48.87 7.12
CA GLU A 27 -4.19 49.53 6.14
C GLU A 27 -3.50 49.62 4.76
N GLN A 28 -2.88 48.51 4.34
CA GLN A 28 -2.27 48.42 3.03
C GLN A 28 -3.37 48.29 1.98
N PRO A 29 -3.43 49.18 0.98
CA PRO A 29 -4.41 49.07 -0.09
C PRO A 29 -4.24 47.72 -0.81
N CYS A 30 -5.31 46.93 -0.87
CA CYS A 30 -5.29 45.61 -1.46
C CYS A 30 -5.14 45.73 -2.99
N ILE A 31 -3.94 45.45 -3.51
CA ILE A 31 -3.60 45.48 -4.94
C ILE A 31 -3.86 44.11 -5.61
N GLU A 32 -4.31 43.12 -4.81
CA GLU A 32 -4.44 41.73 -5.25
C GLU A 32 -5.74 41.48 -6.02
N ALA A 33 -5.68 40.59 -7.01
CA ALA A 33 -6.81 40.24 -7.85
C ALA A 33 -7.86 39.43 -7.07
N ALA A 34 -9.13 39.52 -7.51
CA ALA A 34 -10.22 38.78 -6.89
C ALA A 34 -9.95 37.26 -6.89
N PRO A 35 -10.27 36.56 -5.78
CA PRO A 35 -9.96 35.15 -5.64
C PRO A 35 -10.71 34.32 -6.69
N CYS A 36 -9.97 33.48 -7.43
CA CYS A 36 -10.57 32.50 -8.33
C CYS A 36 -10.97 31.25 -7.55
N SER A 37 -12.06 30.60 -7.97
CA SER A 37 -12.53 29.37 -7.33
C SER A 37 -11.60 28.21 -7.71
N ILE A 38 -10.97 27.60 -6.71
CA ILE A 38 -10.15 26.40 -6.87
C ILE A 38 -11.06 25.19 -6.65
N LEU A 39 -11.09 24.29 -7.63
CA LEU A 39 -11.80 23.02 -7.51
C LEU A 39 -10.94 22.07 -6.66
N TYR A 40 -11.41 21.75 -5.46
CA TYR A 40 -10.76 20.78 -4.58
C TYR A 40 -11.44 19.42 -4.73
N GLN A 41 -10.70 18.43 -5.22
CA GLN A 41 -11.12 17.03 -5.21
C GLN A 41 -10.20 16.25 -4.29
N ALA A 42 -10.75 15.70 -3.21
CA ALA A 42 -9.99 14.85 -2.31
C ALA A 42 -9.70 13.51 -3.00
N ASN A 43 -8.42 13.19 -3.20
CA ASN A 43 -7.96 11.86 -3.57
C ASN A 43 -7.66 11.08 -2.28
N PHE A 44 -8.27 9.91 -2.12
CA PHE A 44 -8.04 9.01 -0.97
C PHE A 44 -7.04 7.89 -1.29
N ASP A 45 -6.40 7.95 -2.46
CA ASP A 45 -5.35 7.02 -2.82
C ASP A 45 -4.16 7.17 -1.85
N THR A 46 -3.78 6.07 -1.23
CA THR A 46 -2.65 5.98 -0.29
C THR A 46 -1.32 5.73 -0.99
N ASN A 47 -1.32 5.67 -2.33
CA ASN A 47 -0.11 5.55 -3.15
C ASN A 47 0.50 6.91 -3.52
N PHE A 48 -0.14 8.03 -3.14
CA PHE A 48 0.37 9.40 -3.32
C PHE A 48 0.92 9.66 -4.74
N GLU A 49 0.10 9.44 -5.77
CA GLU A 49 0.49 9.58 -7.19
C GLU A 49 1.08 10.97 -7.53
N ASP A 50 0.68 12.00 -6.78
CA ASP A 50 1.11 13.38 -6.93
C ASP A 50 2.39 13.73 -6.16
N ARG A 51 3.07 12.75 -5.54
CA ARG A 51 4.32 12.95 -4.77
C ARG A 51 5.41 13.72 -5.52
N ASN A 52 5.45 13.59 -6.86
CA ASN A 52 6.39 14.32 -7.72
C ASN A 52 6.07 15.81 -7.88
N GLY A 53 4.89 16.28 -7.45
CA GLY A 53 4.49 17.69 -7.42
C GLY A 53 5.00 18.46 -6.19
N PHE A 54 5.43 17.75 -5.14
CA PHE A 54 5.80 18.34 -3.84
C PHE A 54 7.31 18.27 -3.53
N VAL A 55 8.14 18.39 -4.57
CA VAL A 55 9.62 18.23 -4.53
C VAL A 55 10.31 19.18 -3.55
N THR A 56 9.70 20.31 -3.21
CA THR A 56 10.37 21.40 -2.47
C THR A 56 10.21 21.36 -0.95
N GLY A 57 9.33 20.53 -0.37
CA GLY A 57 8.94 20.70 1.04
C GLY A 57 9.20 19.51 1.97
N ILE A 58 9.05 18.27 1.51
CA ILE A 58 8.88 17.13 2.43
C ILE A 58 9.50 15.85 1.83
N ALA A 59 10.82 15.82 1.66
CA ALA A 59 11.52 14.69 1.05
C ALA A 59 11.30 13.35 1.79
N LYS A 60 11.27 13.38 3.13
CA LYS A 60 11.10 12.18 3.97
C LYS A 60 9.77 11.46 3.72
N TYR A 61 8.67 12.21 3.65
CA TYR A 61 7.34 11.60 3.51
C TYR A 61 7.08 11.15 2.06
N ILE A 62 7.75 11.76 1.08
CA ILE A 62 7.75 11.27 -0.30
C ILE A 62 8.43 9.90 -0.39
N GLU A 63 9.55 9.70 0.30
CA GLU A 63 10.22 8.39 0.38
C GLU A 63 9.33 7.35 1.08
N GLU A 64 8.74 7.69 2.23
CA GLU A 64 7.81 6.79 2.94
C GLU A 64 6.60 6.40 2.08
N ALA A 65 6.00 7.35 1.35
CA ALA A 65 4.92 7.09 0.41
C ALA A 65 5.34 6.13 -0.73
N THR A 66 6.58 6.25 -1.18
CA THR A 66 7.15 5.36 -2.21
C THR A 66 7.29 3.94 -1.70
N VAL A 67 7.81 3.77 -0.47
CA VAL A 67 7.93 2.46 0.17
C VAL A 67 6.55 1.85 0.39
N HIS A 68 5.59 2.64 0.86
CA HIS A 68 4.21 2.20 1.05
C HIS A 68 3.57 1.70 -0.24
N ALA A 69 3.71 2.43 -1.35
CA ALA A 69 3.20 2.02 -2.66
C ALA A 69 3.81 0.68 -3.11
N ASN A 70 5.13 0.49 -2.95
CA ASN A 70 5.80 -0.77 -3.30
C ASN A 70 5.33 -1.95 -2.45
N LEU A 71 4.99 -1.72 -1.17
CA LEU A 71 4.43 -2.76 -0.29
C LEU A 71 2.99 -3.12 -0.67
N ASN A 72 2.21 -2.15 -1.16
CA ASN A 72 0.86 -2.42 -1.68
C ASN A 72 0.91 -3.30 -2.93
N GLU A 73 1.86 -3.08 -3.84
CA GLU A 73 2.04 -3.97 -5.01
C GLU A 73 2.33 -5.41 -4.59
N LEU A 74 3.16 -5.62 -3.55
CA LEU A 74 3.42 -6.94 -2.98
C LEU A 74 2.18 -7.58 -2.34
N LEU A 75 1.31 -6.77 -1.73
CA LEU A 75 0.03 -7.25 -1.18
C LEU A 75 -0.93 -7.70 -2.29
N GLU A 76 -1.00 -6.96 -3.40
CA GLU A 76 -1.82 -7.34 -4.55
C GLU A 76 -1.32 -8.65 -5.19
N GLU A 77 -0.01 -8.75 -5.46
CA GLU A 77 0.62 -9.98 -5.99
C GLU A 77 0.40 -11.17 -5.03
N GLY A 78 0.50 -10.94 -3.72
CA GLY A 78 0.22 -11.95 -2.69
C GLY A 78 -1.24 -12.41 -2.66
N ASN A 79 -2.18 -11.51 -2.92
CA ASN A 79 -3.59 -11.85 -2.99
C ASN A 79 -3.89 -12.75 -4.21
N ASP A 80 -3.27 -12.49 -5.36
CA ASP A 80 -3.40 -13.35 -6.54
C ASP A 80 -2.90 -14.78 -6.27
N HIS A 81 -1.75 -14.91 -5.60
CA HIS A 81 -1.25 -16.20 -5.14
C HIS A 81 -2.17 -16.87 -4.11
N ALA A 82 -2.78 -16.11 -3.20
CA ALA A 82 -3.75 -16.65 -2.24
C ALA A 82 -5.01 -17.19 -2.93
N VAL A 83 -5.54 -16.47 -3.92
CA VAL A 83 -6.68 -16.90 -4.75
C VAL A 83 -6.32 -18.17 -5.53
N MET A 84 -5.13 -18.21 -6.12
CA MET A 84 -4.62 -19.40 -6.83
C MET A 84 -4.60 -20.63 -5.92
N LEU A 85 -4.05 -20.52 -4.69
CA LEU A 85 -4.00 -21.63 -3.74
C LEU A 85 -5.39 -22.03 -3.24
N TYR A 86 -6.26 -21.05 -2.94
CA TYR A 86 -7.61 -21.32 -2.45
C TYR A 86 -8.48 -22.05 -3.49
N THR A 87 -8.33 -21.68 -4.76
CA THR A 87 -9.05 -22.29 -5.87
C THR A 87 -8.36 -23.52 -6.45
N TRP A 88 -7.20 -23.90 -5.92
CA TRP A 88 -6.42 -25.04 -6.39
C TRP A 88 -7.17 -26.36 -6.17
N ARG A 89 -7.42 -27.08 -7.27
CA ARG A 89 -8.00 -28.43 -7.22
C ARG A 89 -6.98 -29.49 -7.61
N CYS A 90 -7.08 -30.64 -6.97
CA CYS A 90 -6.15 -31.75 -7.15
C CYS A 90 -6.25 -32.33 -8.57
N CYS A 91 -5.28 -32.01 -9.44
CA CYS A 91 -5.21 -32.55 -10.80
C CYS A 91 -4.89 -34.06 -10.82
N SER A 92 -4.11 -34.55 -9.85
CA SER A 92 -3.72 -35.97 -9.79
C SER A 92 -4.89 -36.92 -9.56
N ARG A 93 -5.99 -36.46 -8.97
CA ARG A 93 -7.23 -37.25 -8.86
C ARG A 93 -7.91 -37.51 -10.21
N ALA A 94 -7.71 -36.63 -11.19
CA ALA A 94 -8.27 -36.78 -12.53
C ALA A 94 -7.34 -37.54 -13.49
N ILE A 95 -6.06 -37.70 -13.13
CA ILE A 95 -5.04 -38.36 -13.96
C ILE A 95 -5.12 -39.88 -13.76
N PRO A 96 -5.25 -40.66 -14.85
CA PRO A 96 -5.23 -42.12 -14.76
C PRO A 96 -3.86 -42.62 -14.27
N GLN A 97 -3.86 -43.51 -13.28
CA GLN A 97 -2.63 -44.09 -12.76
C GLN A 97 -2.27 -45.39 -13.50
N PRO A 98 -1.01 -45.56 -13.94
CA PRO A 98 -0.55 -46.82 -14.50
C PRO A 98 -0.66 -47.96 -13.46
N ARG A 99 -1.29 -49.08 -13.85
CA ARG A 99 -1.53 -50.22 -12.95
C ARG A 99 -0.38 -51.23 -12.92
N SER A 100 0.46 -51.24 -13.96
CA SER A 100 1.62 -52.12 -14.06
C SER A 100 2.70 -51.50 -14.96
N ASN A 101 3.92 -52.03 -14.86
CA ASN A 101 5.04 -51.59 -15.70
C ASN A 101 4.89 -51.98 -17.17
N GLU A 102 4.06 -52.97 -17.47
CA GLU A 102 3.84 -53.51 -18.82
C GLU A 102 2.62 -52.88 -19.51
N GLN A 103 1.97 -51.91 -18.86
CA GLN A 103 0.80 -51.23 -19.40
C GLN A 103 1.14 -50.51 -20.73
N PRO A 104 0.46 -50.83 -21.85
CA PRO A 104 0.83 -50.32 -23.18
C PRO A 104 0.83 -48.79 -23.32
N ASP A 105 -0.12 -48.11 -22.67
CA ASP A 105 -0.33 -46.66 -22.71
C ASP A 105 0.42 -45.89 -21.60
N ARG A 106 1.27 -46.56 -20.82
CA ARG A 106 2.00 -45.96 -19.69
C ARG A 106 2.80 -44.71 -20.08
N VAL A 107 3.52 -44.77 -21.20
CA VAL A 107 4.32 -43.63 -21.69
C VAL A 107 3.41 -42.46 -22.04
N HIS A 108 2.30 -42.75 -22.73
CA HIS A 108 1.32 -41.72 -23.10
C HIS A 108 0.70 -41.05 -21.88
N ILE A 109 0.34 -41.83 -20.85
CA ILE A 109 -0.18 -41.30 -19.58
C ILE A 109 0.83 -40.32 -18.95
N TYR A 110 2.12 -40.68 -18.89
CA TYR A 110 3.14 -39.81 -18.32
C TYR A 110 3.38 -38.55 -19.14
N GLU A 111 3.46 -38.66 -20.47
CA GLU A 111 3.60 -37.49 -21.36
C GLU A 111 2.46 -36.49 -21.16
N ARG A 112 1.21 -36.98 -21.12
CA ARG A 112 0.03 -36.14 -20.86
C ARG A 112 0.02 -35.59 -19.44
N THR A 113 0.47 -36.37 -18.47
CA THR A 113 0.60 -35.92 -17.08
C THR A 113 1.55 -34.74 -16.97
N VAL A 114 2.73 -34.83 -17.59
CA VAL A 114 3.70 -33.72 -17.62
C VAL A 114 3.11 -32.51 -18.35
N GLN A 115 2.47 -32.73 -19.50
CA GLN A 115 1.86 -31.64 -20.26
C GLN A 115 0.81 -30.85 -19.45
N VAL A 116 0.00 -31.54 -18.65
CA VAL A 116 -1.04 -30.91 -17.81
C VAL A 116 -0.46 -30.29 -16.55
N LEU A 117 0.49 -30.95 -15.89
CA LEU A 117 1.03 -30.49 -14.60
C LEU A 117 2.12 -29.43 -14.75
N ALA A 118 2.84 -29.38 -15.87
CA ALA A 118 3.91 -28.40 -16.09
C ALA A 118 3.50 -26.94 -15.82
N PRO A 119 2.41 -26.41 -16.40
CA PRO A 119 2.00 -25.02 -16.14
C PRO A 119 1.55 -24.80 -14.69
N GLU A 120 1.00 -25.82 -14.03
CA GLU A 120 0.63 -25.70 -12.61
C GLU A 120 1.88 -25.68 -11.71
N VAL A 121 2.88 -26.52 -12.01
CA VAL A 121 4.17 -26.50 -11.30
C VAL A 121 4.88 -25.16 -11.47
N ASP A 122 4.79 -24.53 -12.64
CA ASP A 122 5.36 -23.19 -12.87
C ASP A 122 4.73 -22.13 -11.95
N LYS A 123 3.40 -22.16 -11.76
CA LYS A 123 2.71 -21.28 -10.80
C LYS A 123 3.18 -21.50 -9.35
N LEU A 124 3.43 -22.76 -8.96
CA LEU A 124 3.99 -23.08 -7.63
C LEU A 124 5.42 -22.58 -7.48
N LEU A 125 6.21 -22.63 -8.55
CA LEU A 125 7.56 -22.08 -8.59
C LEU A 125 7.53 -20.55 -8.44
N GLN A 126 6.63 -19.87 -9.15
CA GLN A 126 6.41 -18.44 -9.00
C GLN A 126 6.01 -18.09 -7.56
N PHE A 127 5.06 -18.81 -6.96
CA PHE A 127 4.69 -18.63 -5.56
C PHE A 127 5.87 -18.83 -4.60
N MET A 128 6.71 -19.85 -4.84
CA MET A 128 7.91 -20.10 -4.03
C MET A 128 8.91 -18.93 -4.12
N TYR A 129 9.09 -18.33 -5.30
CA TYR A 129 9.94 -17.15 -5.45
C TYR A 129 9.33 -15.90 -4.83
N PHE A 130 8.02 -15.70 -5.02
CA PHE A 130 7.26 -14.60 -4.44
C PHE A 130 7.37 -14.58 -2.93
N GLN A 131 7.05 -15.69 -2.24
CA GLN A 131 7.06 -15.71 -0.77
C GLN A 131 8.45 -15.38 -0.20
N ARG A 132 9.52 -15.84 -0.86
CA ARG A 132 10.90 -15.55 -0.43
C ARG A 132 11.20 -14.06 -0.57
N LYS A 133 10.90 -13.50 -1.75
CA LYS A 133 11.06 -12.07 -2.04
C LYS A 133 10.24 -11.22 -1.07
N ALA A 134 9.00 -11.62 -0.78
CA ALA A 134 8.10 -10.89 0.11
C ALA A 134 8.60 -10.89 1.56
N ILE A 135 9.08 -12.04 2.07
CA ILE A 135 9.67 -12.13 3.41
C ILE A 135 10.95 -11.29 3.50
N GLU A 136 11.86 -11.43 2.54
CA GLU A 136 13.11 -10.67 2.49
C GLU A 136 12.85 -9.16 2.44
N ARG A 137 11.86 -8.73 1.64
CA ARG A 137 11.49 -7.32 1.56
C ARG A 137 10.87 -6.84 2.87
N PHE A 138 9.91 -7.57 3.42
CA PHE A 138 9.22 -7.16 4.65
C PHE A 138 10.16 -7.08 5.87
N CYS A 139 11.14 -7.98 5.98
CA CYS A 139 12.11 -7.94 7.07
C CYS A 139 13.24 -6.92 6.85
N GLY A 140 13.43 -6.45 5.61
CA GLY A 140 14.46 -5.48 5.25
C GLY A 140 14.03 -4.02 5.40
N GLU A 141 12.72 -3.75 5.40
CA GLU A 141 12.13 -2.48 5.81
C GLU A 141 12.09 -2.36 7.34
#